data_AF-A0A519GA28-F1
#
_entry.id   AF-A0A519GA28-F1
#
_cell.length_a   1.000
_cell.length_b   1.000
_cell.length_c   1.000
_cell.angle_alpha   90.00
_cell.angle_beta   90.00
_cell.angle_gamma   90.00
#
_symmetry.space_group_name_H-M   'P 1'
#
loop_
_entity.id
_entity.type
_entity.pdbx_description
1 polymer ?
#
loop_
_entity_poly.entity_id
_entity_poly.type
_entity_poly.pdbx_seq_one_letter_code
_entity_poly.pdbx_strand_id
1 'polypeptide(L)' 'MPGLDDRIENKVQDIAGRGKEAAGSVTGDDSLKAEGEADQKKASIKDKVEDVKDKVQQKVDDIL' A
#
# COMPACT_ATOMS: atom_id res chain seq x y z
N MET A 1 4.58 -21.40 0.79
CA MET A 1 5.40 -20.70 1.80
C MET A 1 4.60 -19.48 2.25
N PRO A 2 3.91 -19.51 3.40
CA PRO A 2 3.10 -18.36 3.83
C PRO A 2 4.02 -17.16 4.12
N GLY A 3 3.77 -16.02 3.46
CA GLY A 3 4.50 -14.77 3.63
C GLY A 3 5.50 -14.40 2.53
N LEU A 4 5.71 -15.26 1.51
CA LEU A 4 6.40 -14.85 0.28
C LEU A 4 5.45 -14.06 -0.62
N ASP A 5 4.19 -14.52 -0.71
CA ASP A 5 3.13 -13.93 -1.50
C ASP A 5 2.82 -12.47 -1.09
N ASP A 6 2.68 -12.19 0.22
CA ASP A 6 2.38 -10.84 0.73
C ASP A 6 3.48 -9.81 0.44
N ARG A 7 4.76 -10.22 0.53
CA ARG A 7 5.89 -9.32 0.25
C ARG A 7 6.04 -9.08 -1.24
N ILE A 8 5.78 -10.10 -2.06
CA ILE A 8 5.81 -9.97 -3.51
C ILE A 8 4.66 -9.06 -3.96
N GLU A 9 3.46 -9.25 -3.43
CA GLU A 9 2.28 -8.44 -3.78
C GLU A 9 2.48 -6.96 -3.44
N ASN A 10 2.98 -6.65 -2.23
CA ASN A 10 3.30 -5.27 -1.85
C ASN A 10 4.35 -4.64 -2.78
N LYS A 11 5.40 -5.40 -3.12
CA LYS A 11 6.48 -4.91 -3.99
C LYS A 11 6.01 -4.73 -5.44
N VAL A 12 5.10 -5.59 -5.90
CA VAL A 12 4.45 -5.47 -7.21
C VAL A 12 3.55 -4.25 -7.26
N GLN A 13 2.77 -3.97 -6.20
CA GLN A 13 1.95 -2.76 -6.11
C GLN A 13 2.81 -1.49 -6.10
N ASP A 14 3.94 -1.47 -5.37
CA ASP A 14 4.86 -0.33 -5.35
C ASP A 14 5.47 -0.06 -6.74
N ILE A 15 5.90 -1.12 -7.43
CA ILE A 15 6.42 -1.04 -8.80
C ILE A 15 5.33 -0.56 -9.77
N ALA A 16 4.11 -1.08 -9.65
CA ALA A 16 2.98 -0.68 -10.49
C ALA A 16 2.61 0.80 -10.28
N GLY A 17 2.57 1.27 -9.02
CA GLY A 17 2.29 2.67 -8.69
C GLY A 17 3.34 3.62 -9.26
N ARG A 18 4.63 3.31 -9.07
CA ARG A 18 5.72 4.10 -9.68
C ARG A 18 5.69 4.04 -11.20
N GLY A 19 5.29 2.92 -11.77
CA GLY A 19 5.10 2.74 -13.20
C GLY A 19 4.01 3.66 -13.74
N LYS A 20 2.86 3.77 -13.06
CA LYS A 20 1.78 4.70 -13.40
C LYS A 20 2.22 6.16 -13.26
N GLU A 21 2.94 6.50 -12.20
CA GLU A 21 3.49 7.86 -12.02
C GLU A 21 4.47 8.25 -13.13
N ALA A 22 5.39 7.34 -13.47
CA ALA A 22 6.37 7.56 -14.52
C ALA A 22 5.71 7.64 -15.89
N ALA A 23 4.77 6.74 -16.19
CA ALA A 23 4.00 6.76 -17.43
C ALA A 23 3.22 8.06 -17.56
N GLY A 24 2.46 8.45 -16.53
CA GLY A 24 1.71 9.71 -16.51
C GLY A 24 2.60 10.94 -16.65
N SER A 25 3.76 10.95 -16.01
CA SER A 25 4.73 12.04 -16.14
C SER A 25 5.33 12.15 -17.55
N VAL A 26 5.56 11.01 -18.22
CA VAL A 26 6.12 10.96 -19.58
C VAL A 26 5.07 11.27 -20.64
N THR A 27 3.85 10.78 -20.47
CA THR A 27 2.74 10.99 -21.44
C THR A 27 1.97 12.28 -21.19
N GLY A 28 2.23 12.99 -20.08
CA GLY A 28 1.46 14.15 -19.66
C GLY A 28 0.06 13.80 -19.18
N ASP A 29 -0.15 12.56 -18.72
CA ASP A 29 -1.44 12.08 -18.22
C ASP A 29 -1.50 12.24 -16.69
N ASP A 30 -2.13 13.33 -16.25
CA ASP A 30 -2.34 13.63 -14.84
C ASP A 30 -3.18 12.56 -14.12
N SER A 31 -4.02 11.80 -14.83
CA SER A 31 -4.82 10.74 -14.21
C SER A 31 -3.94 9.55 -13.83
N LEU A 32 -3.05 9.12 -14.73
CA LEU A 32 -2.09 8.05 -14.44
C LEU A 32 -1.15 8.43 -13.29
N LYS A 33 -0.69 9.68 -13.26
CA LYS A 33 0.13 10.18 -12.16
C LYS A 33 -0.63 10.18 -10.83
N ALA A 34 -1.83 10.74 -10.82
CA ALA A 34 -2.67 10.80 -9.62
C ALA A 34 -3.06 9.40 -9.11
N GLU A 35 -3.33 8.44 -10.00
CA GLU A 35 -3.58 7.05 -9.63
C GLU A 35 -2.40 6.42 -8.91
N GLY A 36 -1.17 6.57 -9.45
CA GLY A 36 0.02 6.02 -8.83
C GLY A 36 0.31 6.62 -7.44
N GLU A 37 0.17 7.94 -7.28
CA GLU A 37 0.28 8.62 -5.98
C GLU A 37 -0.82 8.19 -5.00
N ALA A 38 -2.06 8.00 -5.49
CA ALA A 38 -3.19 7.58 -4.68
C ALA A 38 -3.05 6.13 -4.20
N ASP A 39 -2.57 5.23 -5.06
CA ASP A 39 -2.30 3.82 -4.72
C ASP A 39 -1.23 3.73 -3.61
N GLN A 40 -0.13 4.48 -3.72
CA GLN A 40 0.90 4.53 -2.67
C GLN A 40 0.38 5.10 -1.34
N LYS A 41 -0.42 6.17 -1.38
CA LYS A 41 -1.04 6.72 -0.17
C LYS A 41 -2.01 5.73 0.48
N LYS A 42 -2.84 5.05 -0.32
CA LYS A 42 -3.78 4.05 0.19
C LYS A 42 -3.06 2.88 0.85
N ALA A 43 -1.98 2.38 0.24
CA ALA A 43 -1.15 1.33 0.84
C ALA A 43 -0.59 1.78 2.19
N SER A 44 0.04 2.95 2.26
CA SER A 44 0.58 3.50 3.51
C SER A 44 -0.48 3.72 4.60
N ILE A 45 -1.69 4.13 4.22
CA ILE A 45 -2.81 4.29 5.16
C ILE A 45 -3.29 2.92 5.64
N LYS A 46 -3.42 1.95 4.73
CA LYS A 46 -3.88 0.60 5.06
C LYS A 46 -2.90 -0.09 6.02
N ASP A 47 -1.60 -0.03 5.74
CA ASP A 47 -0.57 -0.54 6.64
C ASP A 47 -0.67 0.09 8.03
N LYS A 48 -0.77 1.42 8.12
CA LYS A 48 -0.90 2.11 9.42
C LYS A 48 -2.18 1.73 10.17
N VAL A 49 -3.28 1.54 9.44
CA VAL A 49 -4.57 1.15 10.04
C VAL A 49 -4.51 -0.29 10.54
N GLU A 50 -3.92 -1.21 9.77
CA GLU A 50 -3.72 -2.60 10.20
C GLU A 50 -2.79 -2.66 11.42
N ASP A 51 -1.67 -1.92 11.42
CA ASP A 51 -0.72 -1.86 12.54
C ASP A 51 -1.37 -1.33 13.84
N VAL A 52 -2.24 -0.32 13.71
CA VAL A 52 -3.02 0.21 14.86
C VAL A 52 -4.07 -0.80 15.30
N LYS A 53 -4.78 -1.44 14.36
CA LYS A 53 -5.83 -2.41 14.66
C LYS A 53 -5.27 -3.65 15.35
N ASP A 54 -4.11 -4.15 14.91
CA ASP A 54 -3.37 -5.24 15.55
C ASP A 54 -2.97 -4.88 16.98
N LYS A 55 -2.40 -3.70 17.21
CA LYS A 55 -2.03 -3.24 18.56
C LYS A 55 -3.24 -3.07 19.48
N VAL A 56 -4.37 -2.63 18.94
CA VAL A 56 -5.62 -2.51 19.70
C VAL A 56 -6.20 -3.88 20.01
N GLN A 57 -6.28 -4.78 19.03
CA GLN A 57 -6.74 -6.16 19.25
C GLN A 57 -5.86 -6.87 20.27
N GLN A 58 -4.53 -6.78 20.14
CA GLN A 58 -3.59 -7.39 21.09
C GLN A 58 -3.83 -6.91 22.53
N LYS A 59 -4.04 -5.60 22.74
CA LYS A 59 -4.31 -5.06 24.09
C LYS A 59 -5.68 -5.44 24.64
N VAL A 60 -6.67 -5.61 23.77
CA VAL A 60 -8.02 -6.04 24.16
C VAL A 60 -7.99 -7.53 24.55
N ASP A 61 -7.26 -8.37 23.81
CA ASP A 61 -7.01 -9.78 24.16
C ASP A 61 -6.21 -9.94 25.46
N ASP A 62 -5.23 -9.07 25.76
CA ASP A 62 -4.46 -9.11 27.03
C ASP A 62 -5.28 -8.69 28.27
N ILE A 63 -6.41 -7.98 28.08
CA ILE A 63 -7.27 -7.46 29.15
C ILE A 63 -8.44 -8.41 29.48
N LEU A 64 -8.82 -9.29 28.55
CA LEU A 64 -9.91 -10.26 28.66
C LEU A 64 -9.41 -11.64 29.11
#